data_AF-A0A928S211-F1
#
_entry.id   AF-A0A928S211-F1
#
_cell.length_a   1.000
_cell.length_b   1.000
_cell.length_c   1.000
_cell.angle_alpha   90.00
_cell.angle_beta   90.00
_cell.angle_gamma   90.00
#
_symmetry.space_group_name_H-M   'P 1'
#
loop_
_entity.id
_entity.type
_entity.pdbx_description
1 polymer ?
#
loop_
_entity_poly.entity_id
_entity_poly.type
_entity_poly.pdbx_seq_one_letter_code
_entity_poly.pdbx_strand_id
1 'polypeptide(L)'
;MSRARQTLLLAALFIGAWIAPIAEAAALPVQRVTPVVRAQGWGRPPAKYAGARAKLMARRAAEVVALHNLAARLDLPPGGVLRGFTWRPPTYHADGSVTIIVEWRPPRG
;
A
#
# COMPACT_ATOMS: atom_id res chain seq x y z
N MET A 1 44.24 7.40 -42.40
CA MET A 1 43.25 7.91 -41.42
C MET A 1 44.01 8.65 -40.31
N SER A 2 43.66 9.90 -39.98
CA SER A 2 44.38 10.66 -38.95
C SER A 2 43.98 10.20 -37.54
N ARG A 3 44.92 10.24 -36.58
CA ARG A 3 44.67 9.91 -35.17
C ARG A 3 43.49 10.71 -34.59
N ALA A 4 43.38 11.99 -34.96
CA ALA A 4 42.28 12.86 -34.53
C ALA A 4 40.89 12.33 -34.94
N ARG A 5 40.76 11.75 -36.14
CA ARG A 5 39.49 11.19 -36.63
C ARG A 5 39.11 9.89 -35.90
N GLN A 6 40.10 9.09 -35.51
CA GLN A 6 39.88 7.86 -34.73
C GLN A 6 39.46 8.18 -33.29
N THR A 7 40.06 9.18 -32.66
CA THR A 7 39.69 9.63 -31.31
C THR A 7 38.26 10.17 -31.28
N LEU A 8 37.85 10.95 -32.29
CA LEU A 8 36.48 11.47 -32.39
C LEU A 8 35.43 10.36 -32.54
N LEU A 9 35.72 9.32 -33.34
CA LEU A 9 34.82 8.18 -33.51
C LEU A 9 34.66 7.37 -32.22
N LEU A 10 35.76 7.13 -31.50
CA LEU A 10 35.72 6.44 -30.21
C LEU A 10 34.95 7.24 -29.15
N ALA A 11 35.14 8.56 -29.12
CA ALA A 11 34.39 9.44 -28.21
C ALA A 11 32.89 9.43 -28.51
N ALA A 12 32.49 9.50 -29.79
CA ALA A 12 31.09 9.44 -30.19
C ALA A 12 30.43 8.10 -29.83
N LEU A 13 31.14 6.98 -30.00
CA LEU A 13 30.67 5.65 -29.60
C LEU A 13 30.49 5.54 -28.08
N PHE A 14 31.43 6.09 -27.30
CA PHE A 14 31.35 6.07 -25.84
C PHE A 14 30.17 6.90 -25.31
N ILE A 15 29.95 8.09 -25.89
CA ILE A 15 28.82 8.96 -25.53
C ILE A 15 27.48 8.32 -25.92
N GLY A 16 27.37 7.76 -27.12
CA GLY A 16 26.15 7.08 -27.58
C GLY A 16 25.77 5.87 -26.72
N ALA A 17 26.77 5.08 -26.31
CA ALA A 17 26.56 3.90 -25.47
C ALA A 17 26.08 4.24 -24.05
N TRP A 18 26.45 5.41 -23.51
CA TRP A 18 26.03 5.85 -22.18
C TRP A 18 24.65 6.54 -22.15
N ILE A 19 24.24 7.18 -23.25
CA ILE A 19 22.96 7.94 -23.30
C ILE A 19 21.78 7.06 -23.72
N ALA A 20 21.99 6.08 -24.61
CA ALA A 20 20.94 5.15 -25.05
C ALA A 20 20.15 4.48 -23.89
N PRO A 21 20.79 3.92 -22.83
CA PRO A 21 20.04 3.28 -21.75
C PRO A 21 19.22 4.26 -20.89
N ILE A 22 19.60 5.55 -20.84
CA ILE A 22 18.88 6.57 -20.07
C ILE A 22 17.57 6.96 -20.79
N ALA A 23 17.61 7.05 -22.11
CA ALA A 23 16.41 7.30 -22.92
C ALA A 23 15.44 6.10 -22.87
N GLU A 24 15.96 4.88 -22.84
CA GLU A 24 15.16 3.65 -22.74
C GLU A 24 14.53 3.48 -21.35
N ALA A 25 15.24 3.85 -20.28
CA ALA A 25 14.70 3.88 -18.92
C ALA A 25 13.59 4.93 -18.74
N ALA A 26 13.65 6.05 -19.46
CA ALA A 26 12.59 7.07 -19.47
C ALA A 26 11.33 6.64 -20.25
N ALA A 27 11.43 5.61 -21.10
CA ALA A 27 10.33 5.07 -21.88
C ALA A 27 9.53 3.97 -21.13
N LEU A 28 9.94 3.61 -19.91
CA LEU A 28 9.14 2.73 -19.07
C LEU A 28 7.81 3.42 -18.74
N PRO A 29 6.65 2.81 -19.04
CA PRO A 29 5.38 3.39 -18.65
C PRO A 29 5.38 3.51 -17.13
N VAL A 30 5.37 4.75 -16.62
CA VAL A 30 5.12 5.04 -15.21
C VAL A 30 3.73 4.51 -14.91
N GLN A 31 3.64 3.24 -14.50
CA GLN A 31 2.41 2.69 -13.97
C GLN A 31 2.07 3.55 -12.76
N ARG A 32 1.09 4.43 -12.92
CA ARG A 32 0.53 5.22 -11.82
C ARG A 32 -0.17 4.24 -10.88
N VAL A 33 0.59 3.55 -10.04
CA VAL A 33 0.07 2.73 -8.96
C VAL A 33 -0.62 3.71 -8.01
N THR A 34 -1.96 3.74 -8.06
CA THR A 34 -2.72 4.52 -7.08
C THR A 34 -2.33 3.99 -5.69
N PRO A 35 -1.77 4.83 -4.81
CA PRO A 35 -1.30 4.35 -3.51
C PRO A 35 -2.51 3.85 -2.73
N VAL A 36 -2.51 2.56 -2.38
CA VAL A 36 -3.52 1.96 -1.51
C VAL A 36 -3.01 2.06 -0.09
N VAL A 37 -3.69 2.83 0.75
CA VAL A 37 -3.37 2.92 2.18
C VAL A 37 -4.06 1.76 2.88
N ARG A 38 -3.30 0.98 3.63
CA ARG A 38 -3.85 -0.18 4.37
C ARG A 38 -3.74 0.07 5.86
N ALA A 39 -4.70 -0.44 6.63
CA ALA A 39 -4.59 -0.54 8.08
C ALA A 39 -5.14 -1.84 8.62
N GLN A 40 -4.58 -2.26 9.75
CA GLN A 40 -4.91 -3.52 10.40
C GLN A 40 -5.47 -3.23 11.79
N GLY A 41 -6.49 -3.97 12.17
CA GLY A 41 -7.02 -4.00 13.52
C GLY A 41 -7.05 -5.42 14.05
N TRP A 42 -6.83 -5.54 15.36
CA TRP A 42 -6.90 -6.78 16.10
C TRP A 42 -7.95 -6.65 17.19
N GLY A 43 -8.72 -7.72 17.40
CA GLY A 43 -9.78 -7.77 18.39
C GLY A 43 -9.79 -9.11 19.11
N ARG A 44 -9.78 -9.06 20.44
CA ARG A 44 -9.89 -10.25 21.30
C ARG A 44 -11.32 -10.44 21.76
N PRO A 45 -11.83 -11.69 21.80
CA PRO A 45 -13.11 -11.96 22.43
C PRO A 45 -13.03 -11.68 23.94
N PRO A 46 -14.02 -11.01 24.53
CA PRO A 46 -14.09 -10.86 25.97
C PRO A 46 -14.41 -12.21 26.65
N ALA A 47 -13.76 -12.49 27.78
CA ALA A 47 -13.89 -13.77 28.49
C ALA A 47 -15.33 -14.11 28.93
N LYS A 48 -16.19 -13.10 29.09
CA LYS A 48 -17.60 -13.26 29.51
C LYS A 48 -18.50 -13.89 28.45
N TYR A 49 -18.14 -13.80 27.16
CA TYR A 49 -18.97 -14.31 26.07
C TYR A 49 -18.32 -15.53 25.43
N ALA A 50 -19.15 -16.47 24.96
CA ALA A 50 -18.71 -17.66 24.24
C ALA A 50 -19.34 -17.75 22.83
N GLY A 51 -18.77 -18.62 22.00
CA GLY A 51 -19.33 -18.98 20.70
C GLY A 51 -19.47 -17.80 19.73
N ALA A 52 -20.61 -17.76 19.01
CA ALA A 52 -20.87 -16.76 17.97
C ALA A 52 -20.84 -15.32 18.50
N ARG A 53 -21.31 -15.08 19.72
CA ARG A 53 -21.33 -13.74 20.34
C ARG A 53 -19.91 -13.25 20.64
N ALA A 54 -19.03 -14.13 21.11
CA ALA A 54 -17.63 -13.82 21.36
C ALA A 54 -16.92 -13.44 20.05
N LYS A 55 -17.14 -14.23 18.98
CA LYS A 55 -16.60 -13.98 17.64
C LYS A 55 -17.08 -12.65 17.07
N LEU A 56 -18.36 -12.33 17.23
CA LEU A 56 -18.92 -11.05 16.78
C LEU A 56 -18.27 -9.87 17.52
N MET A 57 -18.11 -9.96 18.83
CA MET A 57 -17.49 -8.90 19.64
C MET A 57 -16.02 -8.71 19.26
N ALA A 58 -15.25 -9.81 19.11
CA ALA A 58 -13.87 -9.77 18.65
C ALA A 58 -13.74 -9.11 17.27
N ARG A 59 -14.65 -9.47 16.34
CA ARG A 59 -14.73 -8.85 15.02
C ARG A 59 -15.00 -7.34 15.12
N ARG A 60 -16.00 -6.91 15.89
CA ARG A 60 -16.32 -5.49 16.05
C ARG A 60 -15.16 -4.69 16.66
N ALA A 61 -14.47 -5.26 17.64
CA ALA A 61 -13.26 -4.65 18.20
C ALA A 61 -12.17 -4.48 17.12
N ALA A 62 -11.90 -5.52 16.32
CA ALA A 62 -10.94 -5.46 15.24
C ALA A 62 -11.32 -4.42 14.16
N GLU A 63 -12.61 -4.32 13.81
CA GLU A 63 -13.11 -3.33 12.84
C GLU A 63 -12.86 -1.89 13.34
N VAL A 64 -13.20 -1.59 14.60
CA VAL A 64 -12.99 -0.27 15.20
C VAL A 64 -11.51 0.11 15.22
N VAL A 65 -10.64 -0.81 15.66
CA VAL A 65 -9.19 -0.57 15.69
C VAL A 65 -8.63 -0.37 14.27
N ALA A 66 -9.08 -1.16 13.30
CA ALA A 66 -8.62 -1.05 11.90
C ALA A 66 -8.98 0.32 11.31
N LEU A 67 -10.20 0.80 11.55
CA LEU A 67 -10.66 2.12 11.09
C LEU A 67 -9.94 3.26 11.78
N HIS A 68 -9.74 3.16 13.10
CA HIS A 68 -8.98 4.15 13.84
C HIS A 68 -7.54 4.27 13.31
N ASN A 69 -6.87 3.13 13.10
CA ASN A 69 -5.53 3.09 12.53
C ASN A 69 -5.48 3.64 11.09
N LEU A 70 -6.53 3.41 10.30
CA LEU A 70 -6.63 3.96 8.95
C LEU A 70 -6.81 5.48 8.99
N ALA A 71 -7.69 5.99 9.85
CA ALA A 71 -7.91 7.41 10.02
C ALA A 71 -6.63 8.13 10.47
N ALA A 72 -5.89 7.54 11.42
CA ALA A 72 -4.59 8.05 11.84
C ALA A 72 -3.55 8.08 10.71
N ARG A 73 -3.53 7.04 9.85
CA ARG A 73 -2.63 7.01 8.67
C ARG A 73 -3.00 8.03 7.59
N LEU A 74 -4.27 8.43 7.54
CA LEU A 74 -4.77 9.45 6.62
C LEU A 74 -4.79 10.85 7.26
N ASP A 75 -4.24 11.01 8.46
CA ASP A 75 -4.23 12.26 9.24
C ASP A 75 -5.61 12.92 9.36
N LEU A 76 -6.66 12.10 9.54
CA LEU A 76 -8.02 12.59 9.67
C LEU A 76 -8.29 13.10 11.09
N PRO A 77 -9.07 14.19 11.24
CA PRO A 77 -9.45 14.70 12.56
C PRO A 77 -10.35 13.71 13.31
N PRO A 78 -10.40 13.79 14.65
CA PRO A 78 -11.36 13.02 15.45
C PRO A 78 -12.80 13.27 14.97
N GLY A 79 -13.54 12.19 14.69
CA GLY A 79 -14.90 12.27 14.12
C GLY A 79 -14.96 12.47 12.61
N GLY A 80 -13.81 12.54 11.92
CA GLY A 80 -13.72 12.57 10.47
C GLY A 80 -14.38 11.35 9.83
N VAL A 81 -15.20 11.57 8.80
CA VAL A 81 -15.91 10.49 8.10
C VAL A 81 -14.99 9.86 7.06
N LEU A 82 -14.59 8.60 7.32
CA LEU A 82 -13.83 7.81 6.35
C LEU A 82 -14.79 7.19 5.34
N ARG A 83 -14.68 7.55 4.06
CA ARG A 83 -15.50 6.99 2.96
C ARG A 83 -14.60 6.29 1.93
N GLY A 84 -15.19 5.35 1.17
CA GLY A 84 -14.49 4.69 0.07
C GLY A 84 -13.42 3.67 0.50
N PHE A 85 -13.50 3.15 1.73
CA PHE A 85 -12.65 2.06 2.18
C PHE A 85 -13.32 0.70 1.91
N THR A 86 -12.51 -0.34 1.77
CA THR A 86 -12.95 -1.72 1.59
C THR A 86 -12.37 -2.61 2.69
N TRP A 87 -13.14 -3.63 3.07
CA TRP A 87 -12.71 -4.62 4.04
C TRP A 87 -12.12 -5.83 3.33
N ARG A 88 -11.00 -6.32 3.83
CA ARG A 88 -10.59 -7.70 3.54
C ARG A 88 -11.35 -8.68 4.45
N PRO A 89 -11.53 -9.94 4.02
CA PRO A 89 -12.11 -10.97 4.87
C PRO A 89 -11.39 -11.08 6.23
N PRO A 90 -12.12 -11.21 7.34
CA PRO A 90 -11.51 -11.36 8.66
C PRO A 90 -10.72 -12.67 8.75
N THR A 91 -9.55 -12.62 9.37
CA THR A 91 -8.77 -13.80 9.75
C THR A 91 -9.07 -14.14 11.21
N TYR A 92 -9.63 -15.33 11.43
CA TYR A 92 -9.89 -15.85 12.78
C TYR A 92 -8.72 -16.70 13.23
N HIS A 93 -8.28 -16.48 14.46
CA HIS A 93 -7.19 -17.21 15.09
C HIS A 93 -7.72 -18.32 16.01
N ALA A 94 -6.85 -19.28 16.34
CA ALA A 94 -7.20 -20.42 17.20
C ALA A 94 -7.63 -19.99 18.62
N ASP A 95 -7.12 -18.87 19.11
CA ASP A 95 -7.48 -18.28 20.41
C ASP A 95 -8.82 -17.51 20.38
N GLY A 96 -9.51 -17.52 19.23
CA GLY A 96 -10.75 -16.79 19.01
C GLY A 96 -10.57 -15.31 18.73
N SER A 97 -9.33 -14.79 18.71
CA SER A 97 -9.04 -13.43 18.28
C SER A 97 -9.24 -13.27 16.76
N VAL A 98 -9.45 -12.02 16.34
CA VAL A 98 -9.75 -11.67 14.96
C VAL A 98 -8.82 -10.58 14.49
N THR A 99 -8.33 -10.72 13.26
CA THR A 99 -7.59 -9.68 12.55
C THR A 99 -8.36 -9.25 11.32
N ILE A 100 -8.42 -7.94 11.08
CA ILE A 100 -9.08 -7.34 9.92
C ILE A 100 -8.15 -6.32 9.29
N ILE A 101 -8.15 -6.29 7.96
CA ILE A 101 -7.44 -5.29 7.18
C ILE A 101 -8.48 -4.44 6.44
N VAL A 102 -8.32 -3.12 6.55
CA VAL A 102 -9.02 -2.12 5.75
C VAL A 102 -8.08 -1.55 4.71
N GLU A 103 -8.61 -1.31 3.53
CA GLU A 103 -7.91 -0.63 2.44
C GLU A 103 -8.66 0.63 2.08
N TRP A 104 -7.93 1.71 1.82
CA TRP A 104 -8.48 2.94 1.28
C TRP A 104 -7.71 3.35 0.03
N ARG A 105 -8.45 3.88 -0.94
CA ARG A 105 -7.90 4.38 -2.20
C ARG A 105 -8.31 5.84 -2.36
N PRO A 106 -7.39 6.74 -2.74
CA PRO A 106 -7.74 8.10 -3.12
C PRO A 106 -8.79 8.09 -4.23
N PRO A 107 -9.82 8.95 -4.15
CA PRO A 107 -10.70 9.17 -5.30
C PRO A 107 -9.86 9.69 -6.47
N ARG A 108 -10.13 9.17 -7.67
CA ARG A 108 -9.53 9.71 -8.90
C ARG A 108 -10.23 11.05 -9.18
N GLY A 109 -9.48 12.15 -9.07
CA GLY A 109 -9.91 13.48 -9.51
C GLY A 109 -9.86 13.62 -11.03
#